data_AF-A0AA43FEF5-F1
#
_entry.id   AF-A0AA43FEF5-F1
#
_cell.length_a   1.000
_cell.length_b   1.000
_cell.length_c   1.000
_cell.angle_alpha   90.00
_cell.angle_beta   90.00
_cell.angle_gamma   90.00
#
_symmetry.space_group_name_H-M   'P 1'
#
loop_
_entity.id
_entity.type
_entity.pdbx_description
1 polymer ?
#
loop_
_entity_poly.entity_id
_entity_poly.type
_entity_poly.pdbx_seq_one_letter_code
_entity_poly.pdbx_strand_id
1 'polypeptide(L)'
;CGSVSCPTLRPTPYTGAGLDQELDDQMRMFMSGGGALRVGDDLAVSRVFKWFGGDFTRPESMPTWVPGSKRNLVRAIQPFLPDDLLAWITASDPRIVYQPYDWGLRCSIG
;
A
#
# COMPACT_ATOMS: atom_id res chain seq x y z
N CYS A 1 -12.62 -7.74 1.77
CA CYS A 1 -12.14 -8.55 0.64
C CYS A 1 -11.57 -9.85 1.21
N GLY A 2 -11.87 -11.00 0.61
CA GLY A 2 -11.47 -12.32 1.14
C GLY A 2 -10.27 -12.95 0.44
N SER A 3 -9.55 -12.24 -0.44
CA SER A 3 -8.40 -12.79 -1.15
C SER A 3 -7.12 -12.73 -0.29
N VAL A 4 -6.16 -13.63 -0.56
CA VAL A 4 -4.87 -13.70 0.15
C VAL A 4 -4.09 -12.38 0.06
N SER A 5 -4.12 -11.71 -1.10
CA SER A 5 -3.37 -10.47 -1.33
C SER A 5 -4.12 -9.19 -0.94
N CYS A 6 -5.31 -9.32 -0.35
CA CYS A 6 -6.07 -8.14 0.06
C CYS A 6 -5.54 -7.55 1.37
N PRO A 7 -5.65 -6.21 1.56
CA PRO A 7 -5.40 -5.60 2.86
C PRO A 7 -6.26 -6.24 3.93
N THR A 8 -5.65 -6.60 5.06
CA THR A 8 -6.35 -7.10 6.24
C THR A 8 -7.35 -6.06 6.71
N LEU A 9 -8.61 -6.48 6.91
CA LEU A 9 -9.63 -5.59 7.42
C LEU A 9 -9.41 -5.34 8.92
N ARG A 10 -9.50 -4.07 9.34
CA ARG A 10 -9.66 -3.74 10.76
C ARG A 10 -10.91 -4.40 11.36
N PRO A 11 -10.88 -4.77 12.65
CA PRO A 11 -12.00 -5.40 13.34
C PRO A 11 -13.15 -4.43 13.66
N THR A 12 -12.92 -3.11 13.56
CA THR A 12 -13.89 -2.07 13.92
C THR A 12 -14.29 -1.23 12.71
N PRO A 13 -15.56 -0.79 12.60
CA PRO A 13 -15.97 0.12 11.53
C PRO A 13 -15.31 1.51 11.67
N TYR A 14 -15.28 2.26 10.56
CA TYR A 14 -14.81 3.64 10.57
C TYR A 14 -15.81 4.58 11.25
N THR A 15 -15.28 5.57 11.94
CA THR A 15 -16.06 6.62 12.60
C THR A 15 -15.77 7.98 11.96
N GLY A 16 -16.79 8.85 11.87
CA GLY A 16 -16.61 10.17 11.28
C GLY A 16 -15.59 11.04 12.05
N ALA A 17 -15.54 10.90 13.37
CA ALA A 17 -14.62 11.66 14.22
C ALA A 17 -13.16 11.21 14.11
N GLY A 18 -12.91 9.94 13.78
CA GLY A 18 -11.57 9.35 13.73
C GLY A 18 -11.10 8.96 12.32
N LEU A 19 -11.86 9.31 11.27
CA LEU A 19 -11.70 8.75 9.94
C LEU A 19 -10.26 8.80 9.41
N ASP A 20 -9.62 9.97 9.45
CA ASP A 20 -8.28 10.15 8.91
C ASP A 20 -7.24 9.31 9.65
N GLN A 21 -7.27 9.34 10.98
CA GLN A 21 -6.38 8.54 11.82
C GLN A 21 -6.57 7.03 11.58
N GLU A 22 -7.83 6.60 11.46
CA GLU A 22 -8.16 5.19 11.24
C GLU A 22 -7.71 4.70 9.86
N LEU A 23 -7.80 5.55 8.82
CA LEU A 23 -7.30 5.24 7.48
C LEU A 23 -5.77 5.17 7.45
N ASP A 24 -5.10 6.12 8.11
CA ASP A 24 -3.64 6.14 8.24
C ASP A 24 -3.12 4.90 8.96
N ASP A 25 -3.75 4.52 10.07
CA ASP A 25 -3.38 3.33 10.82
C ASP A 25 -3.60 2.05 10.02
N GLN A 26 -4.73 1.96 9.31
CA GLN A 26 -5.00 0.86 8.40
C GLN A 26 -3.96 0.76 7.28
N MET A 27 -3.48 1.90 6.77
CA MET A 27 -2.44 1.96 5.74
C MET A 27 -1.08 1.51 6.30
N ARG A 28 -0.69 1.95 7.50
CA ARG A 28 0.53 1.48 8.18
C ARG A 28 0.48 -0.03 8.42
N MET A 29 -0.65 -0.55 8.91
CA MET A 29 -0.86 -2.00 9.09
C MET A 29 -0.75 -2.76 7.77
N PHE A 30 -1.29 -2.22 6.68
CA PHE A 30 -1.18 -2.85 5.37
C PHE A 30 0.27 -2.87 4.87
N MET A 31 1.02 -1.78 5.03
CA MET A 31 2.42 -1.70 4.62
C MET A 31 3.30 -2.66 5.41
N SER A 32 3.16 -2.70 6.75
CA SER A 32 3.90 -3.62 7.62
C SER A 32 3.48 -5.07 7.39
N GLY A 33 2.23 -5.33 7.02
CA GLY A 33 1.69 -6.64 6.66
C GLY A 33 2.11 -7.17 5.28
N GLY A 34 3.08 -6.55 4.60
CA GLY A 34 3.59 -6.98 3.30
C GLY A 34 3.03 -6.22 2.10
N GLY A 35 2.30 -5.11 2.31
CA GLY A 35 1.87 -4.19 1.26
C GLY A 35 3.05 -3.59 0.47
N ALA A 36 4.23 -3.52 1.09
CA ALA A 36 5.51 -3.26 0.45
C ALA A 36 6.61 -4.06 1.15
N LEU A 37 7.50 -4.67 0.37
CA LEU A 37 8.68 -5.36 0.91
C LEU A 37 9.85 -5.32 -0.07
N ARG A 38 11.05 -5.53 0.47
CA ARG A 38 12.26 -5.73 -0.33
C ARG A 38 12.32 -7.17 -0.85
N VAL A 39 12.56 -7.33 -2.16
CA VAL A 39 12.78 -8.63 -2.82
C VAL A 39 14.05 -8.54 -3.65
N GLY A 40 15.16 -9.06 -3.11
CA GLY A 40 16.48 -8.84 -3.69
C GLY A 40 16.84 -7.35 -3.69
N ASP A 41 17.03 -6.79 -4.88
CA ASP A 41 17.31 -5.37 -5.11
C ASP A 41 16.07 -4.56 -5.54
N ASP A 42 14.91 -5.21 -5.64
CA ASP A 42 13.66 -4.59 -6.04
C ASP A 42 12.79 -4.23 -4.82
N LEU A 43 12.08 -3.11 -4.92
CA LEU A 43 10.95 -2.79 -4.04
C LEU A 43 9.67 -3.39 -4.63
N ALA A 44 9.14 -4.44 -3.99
CA ALA A 44 7.92 -5.10 -4.41
C ALA A 44 6.71 -4.52 -3.66
N VAL A 45 5.88 -3.75 -4.37
CA VAL A 45 4.66 -3.16 -3.82
C VAL A 45 3.42 -3.95 -4.23
N SER A 46 2.39 -3.95 -3.40
CA SER A 46 1.15 -4.67 -3.66
C SER A 46 0.56 -4.33 -5.03
N ARG A 47 0.00 -5.34 -5.71
CA ARG A 47 -0.67 -5.15 -7.01
C ARG A 47 -1.88 -4.23 -6.92
N VAL A 48 -2.45 -4.01 -5.73
CA VAL A 48 -3.53 -3.02 -5.51
C VAL A 48 -3.12 -1.65 -6.05
N PHE A 49 -1.88 -1.25 -5.85
CA PHE A 49 -1.37 0.03 -6.36
C PHE A 49 -1.18 0.07 -7.88
N LYS A 50 -1.14 -1.07 -8.56
CA LYS A 50 -1.19 -1.09 -10.02
C LYS A 50 -2.56 -0.62 -10.53
N TRP A 51 -3.63 -0.96 -9.81
CA TRP A 51 -4.99 -0.63 -10.19
C TRP A 51 -5.42 0.75 -9.70
N PHE A 52 -5.08 1.07 -8.44
CA PHE A 52 -5.56 2.27 -7.74
C PHE A 52 -4.45 3.29 -7.43
N GLY A 53 -3.21 3.07 -7.88
CA GLY A 53 -2.08 3.94 -7.55
C GLY A 53 -2.26 5.40 -7.95
N GLY A 54 -3.08 5.67 -8.97
CA GLY A 54 -3.45 7.03 -9.38
C GLY A 54 -4.11 7.81 -8.25
N ASP A 55 -5.00 7.17 -7.51
CA ASP A 55 -5.77 7.76 -6.42
C ASP A 55 -4.84 8.26 -5.29
N PHE A 56 -3.80 7.49 -4.95
CA PHE A 56 -2.81 7.89 -3.94
C PHE A 56 -1.93 9.06 -4.40
N THR A 57 -1.68 9.19 -5.71
CA THR A 57 -0.83 10.26 -6.25
C THR A 57 -1.55 11.58 -6.49
N ARG A 58 -2.89 11.55 -6.58
CA ARG A 58 -3.76 12.70 -6.86
C ARG A 58 -5.07 12.58 -6.09
N PRO A 59 -5.04 12.64 -4.75
CA PRO A 59 -6.21 12.43 -3.92
C PRO A 59 -7.36 13.41 -4.22
N GLU A 60 -7.05 14.63 -4.65
CA GLU A 60 -8.02 15.66 -5.05
C GLU A 60 -8.77 15.35 -6.35
N SER A 61 -8.30 14.37 -7.13
CA SER A 61 -8.85 14.00 -8.44
C SER A 61 -9.39 12.57 -8.45
N MET A 62 -9.75 12.00 -7.31
CA MET A 62 -10.33 10.65 -7.24
C MET A 62 -11.75 10.60 -7.86
N PRO A 63 -12.11 9.53 -8.60
CA PRO A 63 -11.24 8.45 -9.05
C PRO A 63 -10.34 8.90 -10.20
N THR A 64 -9.04 8.62 -10.09
CA THR A 64 -8.05 8.98 -11.11
C THR A 64 -7.90 7.89 -12.15
N TRP A 65 -8.27 8.19 -13.39
CA TRP A 65 -8.12 7.28 -14.55
C TRP A 65 -6.72 7.32 -15.17
N VAL A 66 -5.85 8.22 -14.70
CA VAL A 66 -4.48 8.36 -15.16
C VAL A 66 -3.58 7.38 -14.40
N PRO A 67 -2.82 6.51 -15.09
CA PRO A 67 -1.87 5.63 -14.43
C PRO A 67 -0.85 6.44 -13.59
N GLY A 68 -0.82 6.20 -12.28
CA GLY A 68 0.17 6.81 -11.41
C GLY A 68 1.59 6.36 -11.79
N SER A 69 2.53 7.31 -11.85
CA SER A 69 3.96 6.97 -11.96
C SER A 69 4.39 6.18 -10.73
N LYS A 70 5.09 5.05 -10.91
CA LYS A 70 5.60 4.24 -9.78
C LYS A 70 6.42 5.06 -8.79
N ARG A 71 7.21 6.02 -9.26
CA ARG A 71 7.98 6.92 -8.39
C ARG A 71 7.07 7.82 -7.55
N ASN A 72 6.03 8.38 -8.16
CA ASN A 72 5.07 9.23 -7.43
C ASN A 72 4.26 8.40 -6.45
N LEU A 73 3.88 7.17 -6.82
CA LEU A 73 3.24 6.22 -5.92
C LEU A 73 4.10 5.96 -4.69
N VAL A 74 5.39 5.63 -4.87
CA VAL A 74 6.29 5.39 -3.73
C VAL A 74 6.40 6.63 -2.85
N ARG A 75 6.52 7.83 -3.42
CA ARG A 75 6.49 9.08 -2.65
C ARG A 75 5.20 9.27 -1.87
N ALA A 76 4.05 8.92 -2.44
CA ALA A 76 2.76 9.05 -1.78
C ALA A 76 2.60 8.09 -0.60
N ILE A 77 3.15 6.87 -0.71
CA ILE A 77 3.03 5.86 0.36
C ILE A 77 4.19 5.87 1.36
N GLN A 78 5.26 6.62 1.10
CA GLN A 78 6.43 6.75 2.00
C GLN A 78 6.08 6.98 3.48
N PRO A 79 5.11 7.85 3.83
CA PRO A 79 4.75 8.10 5.24
C PRO A 79 4.23 6.86 6.00
N PHE A 80 3.84 5.81 5.27
CA PHE A 80 3.25 4.60 5.83
C PHE A 80 4.20 3.40 5.79
N LEU A 81 5.37 3.53 5.17
CA LEU A 81 6.33 2.43 5.06
C LEU A 81 7.03 2.18 6.40
N PRO A 82 7.40 0.92 6.70
CA PRO A 82 8.30 0.60 7.81
C PRO A 82 9.62 1.38 7.73
N ASP A 83 10.16 1.80 8.88
CA ASP A 83 11.35 2.66 8.95
C ASP A 83 12.59 2.03 8.31
N ASP A 84 12.77 0.72 8.45
CA ASP A 84 13.87 -0.04 7.85
C ASP A 84 13.78 -0.05 6.32
N LEU A 85 12.57 -0.22 5.79
CA LEU A 85 12.31 -0.16 4.36
C LEU A 85 12.51 1.26 3.83
N LEU A 86 12.05 2.29 4.57
CA LEU A 86 12.21 3.70 4.22
C LEU A 86 13.70 4.10 4.14
N ALA A 87 14.51 3.68 5.12
CA ALA A 87 15.94 3.92 5.13
C ALA A 87 16.63 3.27 3.92
N TRP A 88 16.25 2.03 3.59
CA TRP A 88 16.80 1.31 2.45
C TRP A 88 16.43 1.96 1.10
N ILE A 89 15.15 2.28 0.85
CA ILE A 89 14.74 2.86 -0.45
C ILE A 89 15.39 4.23 -0.69
N THR A 90 15.64 4.99 0.38
CA THR A 90 16.30 6.30 0.31
C THR A 90 17.77 6.16 -0.08
N ALA A 91 18.43 5.11 0.40
CA ALA A 91 19.83 4.86 0.11
C ALA A 91 20.09 4.21 -1.26
N SER A 92 19.18 3.37 -1.75
CA SER A 92 19.45 2.50 -2.91
C SER A 92 18.68 2.84 -4.20
N ASP A 93 17.68 3.74 -4.16
CA ASP A 93 16.75 4.04 -5.28
C ASP A 93 16.34 2.78 -6.09
N PRO A 94 15.71 1.79 -5.41
CA PRO A 94 15.49 0.48 -6.01
C PRO A 94 14.47 0.53 -7.14
N ARG A 95 14.56 -0.44 -8.06
CA ARG A 95 13.53 -0.63 -9.07
C ARG A 95 12.21 -1.07 -8.41
N ILE A 96 11.12 -0.45 -8.84
CA ILE A 96 9.79 -0.70 -8.27
C ILE A 96 9.05 -1.74 -9.12
N VAL A 97 8.65 -2.84 -8.49
CA VAL A 97 7.91 -3.94 -9.12
C VAL A 97 6.58 -4.18 -8.41
N TYR A 98 5.61 -4.73 -9.13
CA TYR A 98 4.32 -5.12 -8.53
C TYR A 98 4.34 -6.58 -8.15
N GLN A 99 3.91 -6.89 -6.93
CA GLN A 99 3.75 -8.25 -6.44
C GLN A 99 2.74 -9.03 -7.32
N PRO A 100 2.82 -10.39 -7.37
CA PRO A 100 1.69 -11.21 -7.79
C PRO A 100 0.47 -10.89 -6.93
N TYR A 101 -0.72 -11.11 -7.49
CA TYR A 101 -1.96 -10.98 -6.73
C TYR A 101 -2.65 -12.32 -6.72
N ASP A 102 -2.77 -12.88 -5.52
CA ASP A 102 -3.39 -14.16 -5.28
C ASP A 102 -4.88 -13.94 -4.97
N TRP A 103 -5.71 -14.46 -5.87
CA TRP A 103 -7.17 -14.42 -5.79
C TRP A 103 -7.74 -15.55 -4.92
N GLY A 104 -6.89 -16.47 -4.45
CA GLY A 104 -7.26 -17.51 -3.51
C GLY A 104 -7.88 -16.92 -2.25
N LEU A 105 -8.81 -17.64 -1.63
CA LEU A 105 -9.54 -17.16 -0.46
C LEU A 105 -8.75 -17.41 0.82
N ARG A 106 -8.54 -16.35 1.60
CA ARG A 106 -8.00 -16.45 2.96
C ARG A 106 -8.66 -15.40 3.83
N CYS A 107 -9.46 -15.86 4.79
CA CYS A 107 -10.01 -15.00 5.83
C CYS A 107 -9.06 -15.05 7.04
N SER A 108 -8.24 -14.01 7.22
CA SER A 108 -7.61 -13.73 8.50
C SER A 108 -8.18 -12.42 9.02
N ILE A 109 -8.95 -12.50 10.11
CA ILE A 109 -9.32 -11.34 10.92
C ILE A 109 -8.19 -11.21 11.94
N GLY A 110 -7.45 -10.10 11.90
CA GLY A 110 -6.41 -9.76 12.86
C GLY A 110 -7.01 -9.12 14.10
#